data_AF-A0A3G4WAG7-F1
#
_entry.id   AF-A0A3G4WAG7-F1
#
_cell.length_a   1.000
_cell.length_b   1.000
_cell.length_c   1.000
_cell.angle_alpha   90.00
_cell.angle_beta   90.00
_cell.angle_gamma   90.00
#
_symmetry.space_group_name_H-M   'P 1'
#
loop_
_entity.id
_entity.type
_entity.pdbx_description
1 polymer ?
#
loop_
_entity_poly.entity_id
_entity_poly.type
_entity_poly.pdbx_seq_one_letter_code
_entity_poly.pdbx_strand_id
1 'polypeptide(L)'
;MKRTDIPDLLHHLRSALAKTTGMSVALSGSLARGDFRTRTDGTITSDLDLIPIVPTPADVAAARAQLQPVLQSTADQFGITATAAITLQDKCLNVPRARYLTSMTAHPWLADPLDVAPRLAAASTAALKTTSDDPDLPWLIQPITYYLAKATHEDPVTNIAKARTAASHLLSHLGHTGCTNPTDHVPQIVTAIRDLHSVKPLPSSQRFLTTPTAQDVFSTVRDLVFTENQGIGFTASAMAATPRIPN
;
A
#
# COMPACT_ATOMS: atom_id res chain seq x y z
N MET A 1 10.18 6.43 18.26
CA MET A 1 8.91 7.15 18.45
C MET A 1 7.95 6.42 19.40
N LYS A 2 7.19 7.16 20.20
CA LYS A 2 6.02 6.74 21.01
C LYS A 2 4.72 7.32 20.41
N ARG A 3 3.57 6.86 20.89
CA ARG A 3 2.25 7.40 20.49
C ARG A 3 2.09 8.90 20.74
N THR A 4 2.70 9.40 21.82
CA THR A 4 2.67 10.82 22.20
C THR A 4 3.35 11.73 21.18
N ASP A 5 4.24 11.20 20.35
CA ASP A 5 5.02 11.97 19.38
C ASP A 5 4.27 12.15 18.04
N ILE A 6 3.13 11.47 17.85
CA ILE A 6 2.35 11.51 16.60
C ILE A 6 1.90 12.94 16.24
N PRO A 7 1.40 13.78 17.17
CA PRO A 7 1.08 15.17 16.84
C PRO A 7 2.28 15.96 16.31
N ASP A 8 3.45 15.78 16.91
CA ASP A 8 4.69 16.45 16.49
C ASP A 8 5.17 15.94 15.14
N LEU A 9 5.05 14.63 14.88
CA LEU A 9 5.29 14.03 13.57
C LEU A 9 4.42 14.66 12.48
N LEU A 10 3.11 14.80 12.74
CA LEU A 10 2.18 15.38 11.78
C LEU A 10 2.47 16.87 11.55
N HIS A 11 2.83 17.60 12.60
CA HIS A 11 3.25 18.99 12.49
C HIS A 11 4.52 19.13 11.64
N HIS A 12 5.54 18.31 11.92
CA HIS A 12 6.79 18.26 11.16
C HIS A 12 6.53 17.99 9.67
N LEU A 13 5.76 16.95 9.35
CA LEU A 13 5.44 16.58 7.97
C LEU A 13 4.69 17.69 7.23
N ARG A 14 3.68 18.30 7.86
CA ARG A 14 2.93 19.42 7.25
C ARG A 14 3.82 20.62 7.00
N SER A 15 4.68 20.98 7.94
CA SER A 15 5.63 22.08 7.80
C SER A 15 6.65 21.81 6.69
N ALA A 16 7.21 20.60 6.63
CA ALA A 16 8.17 20.18 5.60
C ALA A 16 7.55 20.15 4.19
N LEU A 17 6.27 19.82 4.10
CA LEU A 17 5.55 19.71 2.83
C LEU A 17 4.79 20.98 2.42
N ALA A 18 4.77 22.03 3.25
CA ALA A 18 3.94 23.23 3.04
C ALA A 18 4.22 23.97 1.72
N LYS A 19 5.45 23.90 1.22
CA LYS A 19 5.88 24.55 -0.05
C LYS A 19 5.86 23.59 -1.24
N THR A 20 5.27 22.41 -1.08
CA THR A 20 5.22 21.42 -2.15
C THR A 20 4.31 21.90 -3.27
N THR A 21 4.86 21.89 -4.48
CA THR A 21 4.13 22.20 -5.72
C THR A 21 4.32 21.01 -6.68
N GLY A 22 3.33 20.72 -7.50
CA GLY A 22 3.42 19.61 -8.47
C GLY A 22 3.21 18.20 -7.90
N MET A 23 2.99 18.02 -6.60
CA MET A 23 2.54 16.74 -6.03
C MET A 23 1.61 16.93 -4.82
N SER A 24 0.66 16.02 -4.64
CA SER A 24 -0.09 15.86 -3.39
C SER A 24 0.49 14.74 -2.57
N VAL A 25 0.42 14.81 -1.24
CA VAL A 25 0.99 13.80 -0.34
C VAL A 25 -0.03 13.41 0.73
N ALA A 26 -0.32 12.11 0.80
CA ALA A 26 -1.22 11.52 1.76
C ALA A 26 -0.49 10.53 2.69
N LEU A 27 -1.03 10.34 3.90
CA LEU A 27 -0.66 9.28 4.83
C LEU A 27 -1.40 7.99 4.49
N SER A 28 -0.73 6.85 4.63
CA SER A 28 -1.35 5.54 4.55
C SER A 28 -0.77 4.58 5.60
N GLY A 29 -1.17 3.32 5.51
CA GLY A 29 -0.68 2.27 6.37
C GLY A 29 -1.26 2.31 7.78
N SER A 30 -0.71 1.45 8.64
CA SER A 30 -1.21 1.25 10.01
C SER A 30 -1.07 2.50 10.89
N LEU A 31 -0.03 3.31 10.66
CA LEU A 31 0.20 4.54 11.42
C LEU A 31 -0.90 5.56 11.15
N ALA A 32 -1.25 5.77 9.87
CA ALA A 32 -2.31 6.69 9.48
C ALA A 32 -3.65 6.32 10.14
N ARG A 33 -4.00 5.03 10.17
CA ARG A 33 -5.26 4.52 10.74
C ARG A 33 -5.31 4.48 12.27
N GLY A 34 -4.17 4.61 12.94
CA GLY A 34 -4.10 4.40 14.39
C GLY A 34 -4.01 2.92 14.79
N ASP A 35 -3.85 2.00 13.84
CA ASP A 35 -3.71 0.55 14.04
C ASP A 35 -2.23 0.11 14.14
N PHE A 36 -1.33 1.03 14.51
CA PHE A 36 0.11 0.75 14.53
C PHE A 36 0.50 -0.24 15.63
N ARG A 37 1.57 -0.98 15.40
CA ARG A 37 2.11 -1.94 16.37
C ARG A 37 3.03 -1.24 17.36
N THR A 38 3.00 -1.68 18.62
CA THR A 38 3.87 -1.21 19.69
C THR A 38 4.55 -2.36 20.40
N ARG A 39 5.79 -2.14 20.85
CA ARG A 39 6.47 -3.00 21.85
C ARG A 39 5.88 -2.76 23.23
N THR A 40 6.23 -3.63 24.18
CA THR A 40 5.81 -3.55 25.59
C THR A 40 6.19 -2.24 26.28
N ASP A 41 7.30 -1.62 25.85
CA ASP A 41 7.74 -0.31 26.34
C ASP A 41 6.95 0.86 25.73
N GLY A 42 5.99 0.61 24.84
CA GLY A 42 5.21 1.62 24.12
C GLY A 42 5.87 2.18 22.86
N THR A 43 7.03 1.66 22.45
CA THR A 43 7.70 2.08 21.20
C THR A 43 6.93 1.59 19.99
N ILE A 44 6.62 2.49 19.07
CA ILE A 44 5.98 2.15 17.79
C ILE A 44 6.98 1.38 16.92
N THR A 45 6.55 0.25 16.36
CA THR A 45 7.34 -0.60 15.45
C THR A 45 6.81 -0.61 14.02
N SER A 46 5.62 -0.07 13.79
CA SER A 46 5.16 0.22 12.43
C SER A 46 6.01 1.32 11.79
N ASP A 47 6.14 1.25 10.48
CA ASP A 47 6.66 2.30 9.61
C ASP A 47 5.66 3.44 9.41
N LEU A 48 6.18 4.58 8.94
CA LEU A 48 5.42 5.68 8.38
C LEU A 48 5.32 5.47 6.87
N ASP A 49 4.09 5.41 6.33
CA ASP A 49 3.87 5.26 4.89
C ASP A 49 3.28 6.54 4.28
N LEU A 50 3.97 7.12 3.31
CA LEU A 50 3.49 8.25 2.52
C LEU A 50 3.09 7.82 1.10
N ILE A 51 2.12 8.52 0.54
CA ILE A 51 1.63 8.31 -0.82
C ILE A 51 1.67 9.64 -1.55
N PRO A 52 2.81 9.95 -2.19
CA PRO A 52 2.93 11.08 -3.10
C PRO A 52 2.16 10.76 -4.38
N ILE A 53 1.41 11.74 -4.87
CA ILE A 53 0.65 11.67 -6.11
C ILE A 53 1.18 12.73 -7.06
N VAL A 54 1.60 12.29 -8.24
CA VAL A 54 2.16 13.15 -9.29
C VAL A 54 1.31 13.06 -10.57
N PRO A 55 1.25 14.11 -11.40
CA PRO A 55 0.42 14.11 -12.60
C PRO A 55 0.86 13.06 -13.61
N THR A 56 2.17 12.98 -13.89
CA THR A 56 2.71 12.14 -14.97
C THR A 56 4.01 11.43 -14.58
N PRO A 57 4.47 10.43 -15.36
CA PRO A 57 5.76 9.79 -15.14
C PRO A 57 6.96 10.76 -15.19
N ALA A 58 6.86 11.86 -15.94
CA ALA A 58 7.95 12.84 -16.04
C ALA A 58 8.22 13.58 -14.72
N ASP A 59 7.21 13.66 -13.85
CA ASP A 59 7.28 14.39 -12.58
C ASP A 59 7.93 13.56 -11.46
N VAL A 60 8.11 12.25 -11.66
CA VAL A 60 8.58 11.32 -10.61
C VAL A 60 9.96 11.71 -10.10
N ALA A 61 10.90 12.07 -10.98
CA ALA A 61 12.26 12.42 -10.57
C ALA A 61 12.29 13.66 -9.67
N ALA A 62 11.50 14.69 -10.01
CA ALA A 62 11.38 15.90 -9.21
C ALA A 62 10.73 15.61 -7.85
N ALA A 63 9.65 14.82 -7.83
CA ALA A 63 8.99 14.41 -6.60
C ALA A 63 9.94 13.63 -5.66
N ARG A 64 10.73 12.70 -6.21
CA ARG A 64 11.75 11.97 -5.44
C ARG A 64 12.79 12.91 -4.84
N ALA A 65 13.32 13.85 -5.62
CA ALA A 65 14.33 14.80 -5.16
C ALA A 65 13.81 15.66 -4.00
N GLN A 66 12.54 16.06 -4.06
CA GLN A 66 11.89 16.82 -3.00
C GLN A 66 11.56 15.98 -1.74
N LEU A 67 11.10 14.75 -1.91
CA LEU A 67 10.66 13.91 -0.78
C LEU A 67 11.80 13.22 -0.03
N GLN A 68 12.89 12.88 -0.70
CA GLN A 68 14.01 12.19 -0.06
C GLN A 68 14.52 12.89 1.21
N PRO A 69 14.78 14.21 1.23
CA PRO A 69 15.20 14.90 2.45
C PRO A 69 14.09 14.94 3.51
N VAL A 70 12.81 15.01 3.12
CA VAL A 70 11.68 14.98 4.05
C VAL A 70 11.64 13.63 4.77
N LEU A 71 11.63 12.52 4.01
CA LEU A 71 11.65 11.15 4.56
C LEU A 71 12.82 10.94 5.50
N GLN A 72 14.03 11.37 5.10
CA GLN A 72 15.21 11.21 5.94
C GLN A 72 15.12 12.04 7.23
N SER A 73 14.73 13.31 7.15
CA SER A 73 14.59 14.16 8.34
C SER A 73 13.56 13.59 9.32
N THR A 74 12.45 13.05 8.81
CA THR A 74 11.42 12.39 9.61
C THR A 74 11.96 11.10 10.24
N ALA A 75 12.68 10.29 9.47
CA ALA A 75 13.24 9.05 9.99
C ALA A 75 14.25 9.32 11.13
N ASP A 76 15.13 10.30 10.94
CA ASP A 76 16.15 10.67 11.91
C ASP A 76 15.52 11.29 13.18
N GLN A 77 14.61 12.26 13.02
CA GLN A 77 14.01 12.98 14.15
C GLN A 77 13.14 12.10 15.04
N PHE A 78 12.38 11.18 14.46
CA PHE A 78 11.41 10.37 15.21
C PHE A 78 11.90 8.94 15.47
N GLY A 79 13.05 8.53 14.89
CA GLY A 79 13.58 7.18 15.01
C GLY A 79 12.61 6.14 14.47
N ILE A 80 12.02 6.39 13.29
CA ILE A 80 11.05 5.53 12.59
C ILE A 80 11.48 5.32 11.14
N THR A 81 11.23 4.14 10.57
CA THR A 81 11.37 3.98 9.11
C THR A 81 10.27 4.73 8.39
N ALA A 82 10.62 5.59 7.44
CA ALA A 82 9.69 6.33 6.61
C ALA A 82 9.76 5.82 5.17
N THR A 83 8.63 5.41 4.62
CA THR A 83 8.52 4.92 3.24
C THR A 83 7.61 5.83 2.43
N ALA A 84 7.80 5.82 1.11
CA ALA A 84 6.84 6.41 0.19
C ALA A 84 6.67 5.53 -1.06
N ALA A 85 5.46 5.52 -1.60
CA ALA A 85 5.16 4.91 -2.90
C ALA A 85 4.54 5.98 -3.81
N ILE A 86 5.36 6.56 -4.70
CA ILE A 86 4.90 7.56 -5.66
C ILE A 86 3.89 6.93 -6.61
N THR A 87 2.76 7.61 -6.77
CA THR A 87 1.57 7.15 -7.49
C THR A 87 1.23 8.16 -8.59
N LEU A 88 0.89 7.68 -9.79
CA LEU A 88 0.35 8.56 -10.83
C LEU A 88 -1.09 8.97 -10.49
N GLN A 89 -1.43 10.24 -10.75
CA GLN A 89 -2.73 10.80 -10.45
C GLN A 89 -3.88 10.02 -11.13
N ASP A 90 -3.68 9.63 -12.39
CA ASP A 90 -4.63 8.79 -13.12
C ASP A 90 -4.92 7.47 -12.38
N LYS A 91 -3.88 6.79 -11.89
CA LYS A 91 -4.04 5.55 -11.11
C LYS A 91 -4.72 5.79 -9.78
N CYS A 92 -4.33 6.84 -9.06
CA CYS A 92 -4.98 7.21 -7.80
C CYS A 92 -6.49 7.38 -7.96
N LEU A 93 -6.94 8.03 -9.04
CA LEU A 93 -8.36 8.33 -9.26
C LEU A 93 -9.15 7.17 -9.86
N ASN A 94 -8.53 6.35 -10.70
CA ASN A 94 -9.21 5.27 -11.43
C ASN A 94 -9.07 3.89 -10.78
N VAL A 95 -8.23 3.76 -9.76
CA VAL A 95 -8.03 2.50 -9.03
C VAL A 95 -8.34 2.67 -7.54
N PRO A 96 -9.54 3.14 -7.15
CA PRO A 96 -9.88 3.41 -5.74
C PRO A 96 -9.82 2.16 -4.86
N ARG A 97 -9.82 0.97 -5.48
CA ARG A 97 -9.77 -0.36 -4.86
C ARG A 97 -8.36 -0.80 -4.48
N ALA A 98 -7.32 -0.10 -4.93
CA ALA A 98 -5.96 -0.44 -4.56
C ALA A 98 -5.79 -0.35 -3.04
N ARG A 99 -5.18 -1.38 -2.43
CA ARG A 99 -5.10 -1.52 -0.97
C ARG A 99 -4.41 -0.36 -0.25
N TYR A 100 -3.58 0.41 -0.94
CA TYR A 100 -2.93 1.59 -0.37
C TYR A 100 -3.89 2.78 -0.19
N LEU A 101 -4.93 2.89 -1.04
CA LEU A 101 -6.00 3.89 -0.92
C LEU A 101 -7.00 3.49 0.16
N THR A 102 -7.39 2.21 0.21
CA THR A 102 -8.25 1.69 1.30
C THR A 102 -7.55 1.65 2.66
N SER A 103 -6.24 1.85 2.68
CA SER A 103 -5.43 1.96 3.90
C SER A 103 -5.30 3.39 4.42
N MET A 104 -5.78 4.39 3.66
CA MET A 104 -5.82 5.79 4.09
C MET A 104 -6.95 6.02 5.10
N THR A 105 -6.79 7.00 5.98
CA THR A 105 -7.89 7.49 6.84
C THR A 105 -8.79 8.46 6.10
N ALA A 106 -9.87 8.92 6.74
CA ALA A 106 -10.79 9.91 6.17
C ALA A 106 -10.12 11.26 5.84
N HIS A 107 -9.04 11.61 6.55
CA HIS A 107 -8.29 12.86 6.35
C HIS A 107 -6.78 12.61 6.28
N PRO A 108 -6.29 11.92 5.24
CA PRO A 108 -4.90 11.47 5.17
C PRO A 108 -3.95 12.56 4.65
N TRP A 109 -4.47 13.66 4.11
CA TRP A 109 -3.72 14.63 3.33
C TRP A 109 -2.81 15.50 4.20
N LEU A 110 -1.52 15.50 3.85
CA LEU A 110 -0.49 16.37 4.41
C LEU A 110 -0.30 17.64 3.56
N ALA A 111 -0.43 17.49 2.24
CA ALA A 111 -0.44 18.57 1.26
C ALA A 111 -1.27 18.12 0.04
N ASP A 112 -2.10 19.01 -0.53
CA ASP A 112 -2.92 18.67 -1.70
C ASP A 112 -2.98 19.79 -2.76
N PRO A 113 -1.83 20.26 -3.30
CA PRO A 113 -1.82 21.31 -4.31
C PRO A 113 -2.38 20.84 -5.68
N LEU A 114 -2.54 19.53 -5.91
CA LEU A 114 -3.13 18.99 -7.14
C LEU A 114 -4.65 18.75 -7.03
N ASP A 115 -5.27 19.13 -5.91
CA ASP A 115 -6.71 18.96 -5.66
C ASP A 115 -7.19 17.51 -5.84
N VAL A 116 -6.40 16.55 -5.35
CA VAL A 116 -6.69 15.12 -5.50
C VAL A 116 -7.77 14.68 -4.51
N ALA A 117 -7.79 15.24 -3.29
CA ALA A 117 -8.70 14.83 -2.23
C ALA A 117 -10.18 14.87 -2.63
N PRO A 118 -10.74 16.00 -3.12
CA PRO A 118 -12.15 16.06 -3.51
C PRO A 118 -12.44 15.19 -4.74
N ARG A 119 -11.50 15.08 -5.69
CA ARG A 119 -11.66 14.27 -6.89
C ARG A 119 -11.68 12.78 -6.58
N LEU A 120 -10.85 12.31 -5.66
CA LEU A 120 -10.84 10.93 -5.20
C LEU A 120 -12.14 10.58 -4.48
N ALA A 121 -12.65 11.48 -3.63
CA ALA A 121 -13.94 11.28 -2.96
C ALA A 121 -15.11 11.14 -3.96
N ALA A 122 -15.11 11.95 -5.02
CA ALA A 122 -16.10 11.85 -6.10
C ALA A 122 -15.98 10.54 -6.88
N ALA A 123 -14.76 10.13 -7.24
CA ALA A 123 -14.50 8.88 -7.96
C ALA A 123 -14.95 7.63 -7.18
N SER A 124 -14.63 7.56 -5.89
CA SER A 124 -15.06 6.46 -5.01
C SER A 124 -16.59 6.34 -4.93
N THR A 125 -17.30 7.47 -4.88
CA THR A 125 -18.77 7.49 -4.85
C THR A 125 -19.39 6.99 -6.16
N ALA A 126 -18.76 7.29 -7.30
CA ALA A 126 -19.22 6.82 -8.61
C ALA A 126 -18.99 5.32 -8.80
N ALA A 127 -17.83 4.80 -8.34
CA ALA A 127 -17.48 3.38 -8.45
C ALA A 127 -18.44 2.45 -7.69
N LEU A 128 -19.07 2.93 -6.63
CA LEU A 128 -20.10 2.19 -5.86
C LEU A 128 -21.45 2.05 -6.60
N LYS A 129 -21.65 2.74 -7.73
CA LYS A 129 -22.94 2.78 -8.45
C LYS A 129 -23.01 1.86 -9.68
N THR A 130 -21.93 1.21 -10.09
CA THR A 130 -21.87 0.40 -11.33
C THR A 130 -21.86 -1.11 -11.08
N THR A 131 -23.01 -1.74 -11.36
CA THR A 131 -23.38 -3.11 -11.82
C THR A 131 -22.62 -4.41 -11.50
N SER A 132 -23.44 -5.40 -11.09
CA SER A 132 -23.52 -6.88 -11.24
C SER A 132 -22.32 -7.83 -11.13
N ASP A 133 -21.11 -7.45 -11.50
CA ASP A 133 -19.91 -8.29 -11.30
C ASP A 133 -19.08 -7.66 -10.20
N ASP A 134 -18.70 -8.42 -9.17
CA ASP A 134 -17.94 -7.92 -8.04
C ASP A 134 -16.53 -7.46 -8.49
N PRO A 135 -16.34 -6.15 -8.71
CA PRO A 135 -15.17 -5.62 -9.38
C PRO A 135 -13.96 -5.53 -8.42
N ASP A 136 -14.18 -5.86 -7.14
CA ASP A 136 -13.18 -5.82 -6.08
C ASP A 136 -12.37 -7.14 -6.03
N LEU A 137 -12.89 -8.25 -6.56
CA LEU A 137 -12.27 -9.57 -6.42
C LEU A 137 -10.81 -9.65 -6.91
N PRO A 138 -10.42 -9.10 -8.09
CA PRO A 138 -9.02 -9.09 -8.50
C PRO A 138 -8.11 -8.35 -7.50
N TRP A 139 -8.62 -7.28 -6.89
CA TRP A 139 -7.92 -6.44 -5.91
C TRP A 139 -7.86 -7.07 -4.52
N LEU A 140 -8.83 -7.90 -4.17
CA LEU A 140 -8.82 -8.69 -2.95
C LEU A 140 -7.86 -9.89 -3.04
N ILE A 141 -7.67 -10.45 -4.24
CA ILE A 141 -6.70 -11.53 -4.51
C ILE A 141 -5.26 -11.04 -4.49
N GLN A 142 -4.97 -9.88 -5.09
CA GLN A 142 -3.59 -9.38 -5.30
C GLN A 142 -2.70 -9.38 -4.04
N PRO A 143 -3.16 -8.93 -2.85
CA PRO A 143 -2.36 -8.95 -1.63
C PRO A 143 -2.00 -10.37 -1.18
N ILE A 144 -2.88 -11.35 -1.41
CA ILE A 144 -2.61 -12.74 -1.06
C ILE A 144 -1.42 -13.24 -1.88
N THR A 145 -1.50 -13.09 -3.21
CA THR A 145 -0.44 -13.52 -4.12
C THR A 145 0.85 -12.72 -3.93
N TYR A 146 0.76 -11.43 -3.63
CA TYR A 146 1.92 -10.58 -3.36
C TYR A 146 2.66 -11.03 -2.10
N TYR A 147 1.96 -11.25 -0.99
CA TYR A 147 2.59 -11.68 0.25
C TYR A 147 3.13 -13.11 0.18
N LEU A 148 2.46 -14.01 -0.54
CA LEU A 148 3.01 -15.34 -0.79
C LEU A 148 4.28 -15.28 -1.67
N ALA A 149 4.30 -14.45 -2.71
CA ALA A 149 5.52 -14.22 -3.49
C ALA A 149 6.62 -13.65 -2.59
N LYS A 150 6.30 -12.67 -1.74
CA LYS A 150 7.24 -12.03 -0.82
C LYS A 150 7.82 -13.00 0.22
N ALA A 151 7.03 -13.96 0.69
CA ALA A 151 7.47 -15.00 1.61
C ALA A 151 8.58 -15.91 1.04
N THR A 152 8.73 -15.98 -0.29
CA THR A 152 9.85 -16.72 -0.93
C THR A 152 11.18 -15.97 -0.85
N HIS A 153 11.14 -14.68 -0.49
CA HIS A 153 12.30 -13.78 -0.52
C HIS A 153 12.70 -13.30 0.88
N GLU A 154 11.73 -12.85 1.69
CA GLU A 154 12.00 -12.29 3.02
C GLU A 154 10.90 -12.66 4.02
N ASP A 155 11.30 -12.77 5.29
CA ASP A 155 10.43 -13.01 6.46
C ASP A 155 9.19 -13.88 6.15
N PRO A 156 9.38 -15.18 5.88
CA PRO A 156 8.30 -16.06 5.43
C PRO A 156 7.15 -16.12 6.44
N VAL A 157 7.47 -16.13 7.74
CA VAL A 157 6.48 -16.22 8.82
C VAL A 157 5.53 -15.02 8.79
N THR A 158 6.08 -13.80 8.76
CA THR A 158 5.24 -12.59 8.72
C THR A 158 4.46 -12.48 7.42
N ASN A 159 5.08 -12.80 6.28
CA ASN A 159 4.42 -12.64 4.99
C ASN A 159 3.32 -13.71 4.76
N ILE A 160 3.51 -14.94 5.22
CA ILE A 160 2.43 -15.95 5.22
C ILE A 160 1.27 -15.50 6.13
N ALA A 161 1.55 -14.95 7.31
CA ALA A 161 0.50 -14.42 8.17
C ALA A 161 -0.31 -13.30 7.49
N LYS A 162 0.36 -12.37 6.80
CA LYS A 162 -0.30 -11.30 6.01
C LYS A 162 -1.14 -11.87 4.86
N ALA A 163 -0.65 -12.90 4.17
CA ALA A 163 -1.41 -13.58 3.11
C ALA A 163 -2.69 -14.24 3.67
N ARG A 164 -2.60 -14.90 4.84
CA ARG A 164 -3.77 -15.48 5.52
C ARG A 164 -4.78 -14.42 5.93
N THR A 165 -4.34 -13.30 6.52
CA THR A 165 -5.24 -12.18 6.84
C THR A 165 -5.93 -11.65 5.58
N ALA A 166 -5.19 -11.45 4.48
CA ALA A 166 -5.78 -11.02 3.21
C ALA A 166 -6.82 -12.02 2.66
N ALA A 167 -6.57 -13.32 2.79
CA ALA A 167 -7.50 -14.37 2.40
C ALA A 167 -8.77 -14.38 3.28
N SER A 168 -8.65 -14.17 4.59
CA SER A 168 -9.81 -14.00 5.47
C SER A 168 -10.67 -12.80 5.07
N HIS A 169 -10.07 -11.68 4.66
CA HIS A 169 -10.82 -10.53 4.14
C HIS A 169 -11.58 -10.87 2.85
N LEU A 170 -10.95 -11.58 1.91
CA LEU A 170 -11.59 -12.04 0.68
C LEU A 170 -12.78 -12.97 1.00
N LEU A 171 -12.60 -13.93 1.90
CA LEU A 171 -13.67 -14.84 2.31
C LEU A 171 -14.82 -14.12 3.01
N SER A 172 -14.52 -13.16 3.88
CA SER A 172 -15.53 -12.32 4.53
C SER A 172 -16.32 -11.49 3.51
N HIS A 173 -15.66 -10.96 2.48
CA HIS A 173 -16.30 -10.21 1.39
C HIS A 173 -17.29 -11.09 0.61
N LEU A 174 -16.94 -12.36 0.42
CA LEU A 174 -17.79 -13.37 -0.21
C LEU A 174 -18.87 -13.96 0.74
N GLY A 175 -18.99 -13.48 1.99
CA GLY A 175 -19.97 -13.97 2.96
C GLY A 175 -19.57 -15.24 3.72
N HIS A 176 -18.33 -15.72 3.57
CA HIS A 176 -17.81 -16.89 4.29
C HIS A 176 -17.19 -16.48 5.64
N THR A 177 -18.04 -16.13 6.60
CA THR A 177 -17.65 -15.56 7.91
C THR A 177 -17.14 -16.59 8.94
N GLY A 178 -17.10 -17.88 8.60
CA GLY A 178 -16.68 -18.98 9.50
C GLY A 178 -15.25 -19.50 9.31
N CYS A 179 -14.52 -19.04 8.29
CA CYS A 179 -13.14 -19.47 8.05
C CYS A 179 -12.16 -18.60 8.86
N THR A 180 -12.00 -18.92 10.15
CA THR A 180 -11.15 -18.16 11.09
C THR A 180 -9.65 -18.38 10.88
N ASN A 181 -9.27 -19.40 10.11
CA ASN A 181 -7.90 -19.61 9.64
C ASN A 181 -7.95 -20.26 8.26
N PRO A 182 -7.69 -19.52 7.16
CA PRO A 182 -7.30 -20.19 5.93
C PRO A 182 -6.03 -21.00 6.25
N THR A 183 -6.16 -22.32 6.18
CA THR A 183 -5.08 -23.30 6.42
C THR A 183 -3.92 -23.05 5.44
N ASP A 184 -2.86 -23.86 5.47
CA ASP A 184 -1.70 -23.78 4.57
C ASP A 184 -2.02 -23.85 3.06
N HIS A 185 -3.31 -23.95 2.70
CA HIS A 185 -3.84 -24.04 1.35
C HIS A 185 -4.27 -22.69 0.75
N VAL A 186 -3.67 -21.57 1.18
CA VAL A 186 -3.99 -20.22 0.66
C VAL A 186 -3.96 -20.13 -0.88
N PRO A 187 -3.00 -20.72 -1.61
CA PRO A 187 -3.02 -20.74 -3.07
C PRO A 187 -4.23 -21.47 -3.68
N GLN A 188 -4.67 -22.57 -3.06
CA GLN A 188 -5.83 -23.35 -3.48
C GLN A 188 -7.12 -22.54 -3.29
N ILE A 189 -7.24 -21.79 -2.19
CA ILE A 189 -8.38 -20.89 -1.94
C ILE A 189 -8.48 -19.83 -3.06
N VAL A 190 -7.36 -19.20 -3.41
CA VAL A 190 -7.34 -18.20 -4.49
C VAL A 190 -7.72 -18.82 -5.84
N THR A 191 -7.23 -20.02 -6.13
CA THR A 191 -7.53 -20.73 -7.38
C THR A 191 -9.01 -21.11 -7.45
N ALA A 192 -9.57 -21.66 -6.37
CA ALA A 192 -10.98 -22.03 -6.29
C ALA A 192 -11.90 -20.81 -6.43
N ILE A 193 -11.58 -19.68 -5.78
CA ILE A 193 -12.34 -18.44 -5.90
C ILE A 193 -12.27 -17.89 -7.33
N ARG A 194 -11.08 -17.89 -7.94
CA ARG A 194 -10.90 -17.47 -9.33
C ARG A 194 -11.81 -18.26 -10.27
N ASP A 195 -11.84 -19.58 -10.12
CA ASP A 195 -12.58 -20.47 -11.00
C ASP A 195 -14.09 -20.38 -10.74
N LEU A 196 -14.52 -20.36 -9.46
CA LEU A 196 -15.93 -20.26 -9.06
C LEU A 196 -16.58 -18.95 -9.50
N HIS A 197 -15.85 -17.83 -9.37
CA HIS A 197 -16.36 -16.49 -9.70
C HIS A 197 -15.90 -16.00 -11.08
N SER A 198 -15.27 -16.86 -11.89
CA SER A 198 -14.70 -16.51 -13.21
C SER A 198 -13.87 -15.21 -13.20
N VAL A 199 -13.13 -14.98 -12.11
CA VAL A 199 -12.35 -13.75 -11.90
C VAL A 199 -11.18 -13.76 -12.86
N LYS A 200 -11.02 -12.68 -13.63
CA LYS A 200 -9.77 -12.41 -14.35
C LYS A 200 -8.76 -11.80 -13.36
N PRO A 201 -7.69 -12.52 -12.97
CA PRO A 201 -6.73 -11.98 -12.01
C PRO A 201 -5.97 -10.79 -12.60
N LEU A 202 -5.49 -9.90 -11.73
CA LEU A 202 -4.50 -8.90 -12.12
C LEU A 202 -3.21 -9.59 -12.62
N PRO A 203 -2.45 -8.98 -13.55
CA PRO A 203 -1.20 -9.53 -14.07
C PRO A 203 -0.23 -10.05 -13.01
N SER A 204 -0.07 -9.36 -11.87
CA SER A 204 0.79 -9.80 -10.77
C SER A 204 0.29 -11.09 -10.14
N SER A 205 -1.02 -11.19 -9.90
CA SER A 205 -1.67 -12.37 -9.34
C SER A 205 -1.58 -13.55 -10.31
N GLN A 206 -1.82 -13.30 -11.60
CA GLN A 206 -1.68 -14.30 -12.65
C GLN A 206 -0.24 -14.82 -12.74
N ARG A 207 0.76 -13.94 -12.65
CA ARG A 207 2.18 -14.33 -12.64
C ARG A 207 2.50 -15.26 -11.47
N PHE A 208 2.04 -14.92 -10.26
CA PHE A 208 2.26 -15.78 -9.10
C PHE A 208 1.56 -17.14 -9.25
N LEU A 209 0.28 -17.15 -9.67
CA LEU A 209 -0.50 -18.39 -9.79
C LEU A 209 0.00 -19.35 -10.87
N THR A 210 0.67 -18.83 -11.90
CA THR A 210 1.22 -19.66 -12.99
C THR A 210 2.60 -20.22 -12.67
N THR A 211 3.47 -19.43 -12.02
CA THR A 211 4.85 -19.82 -11.73
C THR A 211 5.27 -19.44 -10.31
N PRO A 212 4.65 -20.03 -9.26
CA PRO A 212 4.87 -19.62 -7.87
C PRO A 212 6.25 -19.96 -7.32
N THR A 213 6.97 -20.87 -7.97
CA THR A 213 8.30 -21.36 -7.57
C THR A 213 9.45 -20.80 -8.41
N ALA A 214 9.17 -19.88 -9.34
CA ALA A 214 10.22 -19.25 -10.14
C ALA A 214 11.16 -18.43 -9.25
N GLN A 215 12.47 -18.47 -9.53
CA GLN A 215 13.49 -17.80 -8.72
C GLN A 215 13.30 -16.27 -8.65
N ASP A 216 12.74 -15.67 -9.69
CA ASP A 216 12.47 -14.24 -9.83
C ASP A 216 10.99 -13.87 -9.54
N VAL A 217 10.21 -14.79 -8.96
CA VAL A 217 8.77 -14.61 -8.79
C VAL A 217 8.46 -13.35 -7.98
N PHE A 218 9.20 -13.11 -6.89
CA PHE A 218 8.94 -11.95 -6.03
C PHE A 218 9.22 -10.62 -6.73
N SER A 219 10.39 -10.44 -7.35
CA SER A 219 10.73 -9.19 -8.03
C SER A 219 9.75 -8.89 -9.16
N THR A 220 9.40 -9.91 -9.95
CA THR A 220 8.43 -9.77 -11.04
C THR A 220 7.05 -9.41 -10.53
N VAL A 221 6.54 -10.12 -9.51
CA VAL A 221 5.23 -9.84 -8.91
C VAL A 221 5.21 -8.45 -8.28
N ARG A 222 6.27 -8.05 -7.56
CA ARG A 222 6.39 -6.72 -6.95
C ARG A 222 6.32 -5.62 -8.01
N ASP A 223 7.08 -5.74 -9.10
CA ASP A 223 7.12 -4.69 -10.11
C ASP A 223 5.78 -4.58 -10.86
N LEU A 224 5.08 -5.70 -11.07
CA LEU A 224 3.72 -5.73 -11.60
C LEU A 224 2.70 -5.10 -10.63
N VAL A 225 2.75 -5.45 -9.33
CA VAL A 225 1.90 -4.85 -8.30
C VAL A 225 2.08 -3.33 -8.29
N PHE A 226 3.33 -2.85 -8.40
CA PHE A 226 3.60 -1.42 -8.43
C PHE A 226 3.07 -0.74 -9.70
N THR A 227 3.19 -1.39 -10.85
CA THR A 227 2.63 -0.88 -12.11
C THR A 227 1.10 -0.83 -12.07
N GLU A 228 0.45 -1.85 -11.49
CA GLU A 228 -1.00 -1.93 -11.34
C GLU A 228 -1.54 -0.89 -10.37
N ASN A 229 -0.88 -0.75 -9.21
CA ASN A 229 -1.34 0.09 -8.11
C ASN A 229 -0.90 1.55 -8.31
N GLN A 230 0.37 1.80 -8.61
CA GLN A 230 0.95 3.13 -8.69
C GLN A 230 1.07 3.67 -10.12
N GLY A 231 1.03 2.80 -11.14
CA GLY A 231 1.19 3.20 -12.55
C GLY A 231 2.63 3.30 -13.00
N ILE A 232 3.58 3.02 -12.12
CA ILE A 232 5.02 3.07 -12.37
C ILE A 232 5.70 1.91 -11.63
N GLY A 233 6.82 1.43 -12.18
CA GLY A 233 7.56 0.32 -11.59
C GLY A 233 8.18 0.63 -10.22
N PHE A 234 8.46 -0.42 -9.45
CA PHE A 234 8.96 -0.33 -8.07
C PHE A 234 10.13 0.64 -7.91
N THR A 235 11.17 0.55 -8.75
CA THR A 235 12.38 1.39 -8.64
C THR A 235 12.09 2.89 -8.73
N ALA A 236 11.12 3.27 -9.57
CA ALA A 236 10.73 4.67 -9.72
C ALA A 236 9.79 5.11 -8.60
N SER A 237 8.89 4.23 -8.18
CA SER A 237 7.84 4.53 -7.20
C SER A 237 8.33 4.54 -5.75
N ALA A 238 9.05 3.49 -5.35
CA ALA A 238 9.35 3.21 -3.96
C ALA A 238 10.52 4.06 -3.45
N MET A 239 10.37 4.56 -2.23
CA MET A 239 11.37 5.29 -1.47
C MET A 239 11.34 4.80 -0.04
N ALA A 240 12.50 4.72 0.60
CA ALA A 240 12.62 4.40 2.00
C ALA A 240 13.76 5.21 2.62
N ALA A 241 13.54 5.65 3.85
CA ALA A 241 14.56 6.22 4.72
C ALA A 241 14.48 5.51 6.07
N THR A 242 15.60 4.96 6.52
CA THR A 242 15.76 4.43 7.87
C THR A 242 16.48 5.46 8.73
N PRO A 243 16.21 5.49 10.05
CA PRO A 243 16.93 6.39 10.96
C PRO A 243 18.43 6.17 10.84
N ARG A 244 19.20 7.25 10.70
CA ARG A 244 20.64 7.20 10.85
C ARG A 244 20.95 7.03 12.33
N ILE A 245 21.76 6.03 12.66
CA ILE A 245 22.29 5.88 14.01
C ILE A 245 23.18 7.11 14.25
N PRO A 246 22.99 7.89 15.34
CA PRO A 246 23.93 8.94 15.68
C PRO A 246 25.30 8.31 15.90
N ASN A 247 26.33 8.80 15.20
CA ASN A 247 27.73 8.44 15.46
C ASN A 247 28.15 8.86 16.87
#